data_AF-A0A2V6D7Q9-F1
#
_entry.id   AF-A0A2V6D7Q9-F1
#
_cell.length_a   1.000
_cell.length_b   1.000
_cell.length_c   1.000
_cell.angle_alpha   90.00
_cell.angle_beta   90.00
_cell.angle_gamma   90.00
#
_symmetry.space_group_name_H-M   'P 1'
#
loop_
_entity.id
_entity.type
_entity.pdbx_description
1 polymer ?
#
loop_
_entity_poly.entity_id
_entity_poly.type
_entity_poly.pdbx_seq_one_letter_code
_entity_poly.pdbx_strand_id
1 'polypeptide(L)'
;SSQIGAGIQEAFQLVDNAANVFYGIVYFTMFAIPIFGAGALRSGAPIWLRIAAICGAVVSLSAIFFTIYPIIDVPSPLSFAVKIIAVTGIANAIGVAIYLLGKKRQRA
;
A
#
# COMPACT_ATOMS: atom_id res chain seq x y z
N SER A 1 -33.51 7.89 -13.54
CA SER A 1 -32.09 7.61 -13.29
C SER A 1 -31.97 6.78 -12.02
N SER A 2 -31.74 5.46 -12.15
CA SER A 2 -31.71 4.55 -11.01
C SER A 2 -30.40 4.70 -10.24
N GLN A 3 -30.43 5.34 -9.07
CA GLN A 3 -29.28 5.47 -8.17
C GLN A 3 -29.07 4.24 -7.27
N ILE A 4 -29.97 3.24 -7.36
CA ILE A 4 -29.97 2.07 -6.47
C ILE A 4 -28.71 1.20 -6.68
N GLY A 5 -28.08 1.25 -7.86
CA GLY A 5 -26.82 0.53 -8.14
C GLY A 5 -25.54 1.33 -7.93
N ALA A 6 -25.60 2.67 -7.88
CA ALA A 6 -24.42 3.52 -7.86
C ALA A 6 -23.63 3.40 -6.54
N GLY A 7 -24.33 3.33 -5.41
CA GLY A 7 -23.69 3.14 -4.10
C GLY A 7 -23.02 1.77 -3.94
N ILE A 8 -23.59 0.72 -4.53
CA ILE A 8 -22.99 -0.62 -4.51
C ILE A 8 -21.73 -0.67 -5.39
N GLN A 9 -21.74 0.03 -6.53
CA GLN A 9 -20.56 0.16 -7.41
C GLN A 9 -19.44 0.96 -6.75
N GLU A 10 -19.76 2.06 -6.06
CA GLU A 10 -18.77 2.83 -5.29
C GLU A 10 -18.15 1.98 -4.18
N ALA A 11 -18.95 1.22 -3.43
CA ALA A 11 -18.45 0.36 -2.36
C ALA A 11 -17.52 -0.75 -2.88
N PHE A 12 -17.86 -1.39 -4.00
CA PHE A 12 -17.02 -2.41 -4.61
C PHE A 12 -15.69 -1.83 -5.11
N GLN A 13 -15.74 -0.69 -5.81
CA GLN A 13 -14.54 0.02 -6.25
C GLN A 13 -13.68 0.46 -5.06
N LEU A 14 -14.30 0.89 -3.96
CA LEU A 14 -13.55 1.29 -2.77
C LEU A 14 -12.76 0.12 -2.19
N VAL A 15 -13.40 -1.04 -2.03
CA VAL A 15 -12.75 -2.25 -1.49
C VAL A 15 -11.67 -2.76 -2.43
N ASP A 16 -11.93 -2.80 -3.74
CA ASP A 16 -10.98 -3.27 -4.74
C ASP A 16 -9.74 -2.36 -4.83
N ASN A 17 -9.95 -1.04 -4.83
CA ASN A 17 -8.84 -0.08 -4.79
C ASN A 17 -8.06 -0.17 -3.47
N ALA A 18 -8.74 -0.32 -2.32
CA ALA A 18 -8.07 -0.51 -1.04
C ALA A 18 -7.20 -1.79 -1.05
N ALA A 19 -7.72 -2.90 -1.58
CA ALA A 19 -6.97 -4.15 -1.71
C ALA A 19 -5.72 -3.97 -2.58
N ASN A 20 -5.84 -3.32 -3.73
CA ASN A 20 -4.71 -3.01 -4.60
C ASN A 20 -3.66 -2.13 -3.91
N VAL A 21 -4.09 -1.14 -3.12
CA VAL A 21 -3.16 -0.30 -2.34
C VAL A 21 -2.44 -1.13 -1.27
N PHE A 22 -3.12 -2.03 -0.56
CA PHE A 22 -2.47 -2.93 0.40
C PHE A 22 -1.38 -3.77 -0.28
N TYR A 23 -1.68 -4.39 -1.43
CA TYR A 23 -0.68 -5.15 -2.19
C TYR A 23 0.46 -4.26 -2.67
N GLY A 24 0.16 -3.05 -3.16
CA GLY A 24 1.15 -2.07 -3.57
C GLY A 24 2.13 -1.72 -2.45
N ILE A 25 1.63 -1.53 -1.22
CA ILE A 25 2.47 -1.28 -0.03
C ILE A 25 3.39 -2.46 0.28
N VAL A 26 2.88 -3.70 0.17
CA VAL A 26 3.69 -4.91 0.39
C VAL A 26 4.80 -5.01 -0.65
N TYR A 27 4.49 -4.81 -1.93
CA TYR A 27 5.50 -4.83 -3.00
C TYR A 27 6.53 -3.71 -2.83
N PHE A 28 6.09 -2.49 -2.54
CA PHE A 28 7.00 -1.38 -2.24
C PHE A 28 7.94 -1.72 -1.09
N THR A 29 7.39 -2.27 0.01
CA THR A 29 8.18 -2.68 1.17
C THR A 29 9.18 -3.78 0.80
N MET A 30 8.77 -4.77 0.02
CA MET A 30 9.64 -5.84 -0.47
C MET A 30 10.80 -5.28 -1.31
N PHE A 31 10.54 -4.34 -2.22
CA PHE A 31 11.59 -3.69 -3.02
C PHE A 31 12.47 -2.74 -2.19
N ALA A 32 11.97 -2.21 -1.09
CA ALA A 32 12.77 -1.38 -0.17
C ALA A 32 13.82 -2.20 0.61
N ILE A 33 13.61 -3.52 0.79
CA ILE A 33 14.52 -4.40 1.55
C ILE A 33 15.98 -4.38 1.02
N PRO A 34 16.28 -4.62 -0.27
CA PRO A 34 17.66 -4.61 -0.77
C PRO A 34 18.31 -3.21 -0.72
N ILE A 35 17.52 -2.14 -0.53
CA ILE A 35 17.98 -0.73 -0.52
C ILE A 35 18.25 -0.27 0.92
N PHE A 36 17.28 -0.46 1.81
CA PHE A 36 17.23 0.07 3.18
C PHE A 36 17.21 -1.01 4.29
N GLY A 37 17.16 -2.29 3.92
CA GLY A 37 17.13 -3.41 4.87
C GLY A 37 18.41 -3.56 5.70
N ALA A 38 18.36 -4.44 6.68
CA ALA A 38 19.49 -4.71 7.58
C ALA A 38 20.78 -5.02 6.80
N GLY A 39 21.93 -4.57 7.33
CA GLY A 39 23.23 -4.63 6.64
C GLY A 39 23.59 -6.01 6.07
N ALA A 40 23.23 -7.09 6.76
CA ALA A 40 23.43 -8.47 6.29
C ALA A 40 22.62 -8.77 5.00
N LEU A 41 21.40 -8.27 4.89
CA LEU A 41 20.51 -8.47 3.74
C LEU A 41 20.85 -7.51 2.58
N ARG A 42 21.30 -6.29 2.90
CA ARG A 42 21.80 -5.32 1.92
C ARG A 42 23.16 -5.74 1.33
N SER A 43 24.06 -6.32 2.13
CA SER A 43 25.42 -6.70 1.69
C SER A 43 25.44 -7.85 0.68
N GLY A 44 24.41 -8.70 0.68
CA GLY A 44 24.28 -9.81 -0.28
C GLY A 44 23.65 -9.40 -1.62
N ALA A 45 23.07 -8.21 -1.73
CA ALA A 45 22.37 -7.78 -2.94
C ALA A 45 23.33 -7.18 -3.98
N PRO A 46 23.48 -7.77 -5.18
CA PRO A 46 24.30 -7.19 -6.25
C PRO A 46 23.70 -5.87 -6.73
N ILE A 47 24.55 -4.98 -7.28
CA ILE A 47 24.14 -3.63 -7.72
C ILE A 47 22.99 -3.67 -8.74
N TRP A 48 23.00 -4.64 -9.67
CA TRP A 48 21.90 -4.83 -10.63
C TRP A 48 20.56 -5.10 -9.95
N LEU A 49 20.55 -5.90 -8.88
CA LEU A 49 19.34 -6.19 -8.13
C LEU A 49 18.83 -4.95 -7.39
N ARG A 50 19.73 -4.08 -6.90
CA ARG A 50 19.33 -2.81 -6.29
C ARG A 50 18.72 -1.85 -7.30
N ILE A 51 19.27 -1.77 -8.51
CA ILE A 51 18.69 -0.96 -9.59
C ILE A 51 17.30 -1.49 -9.96
N ALA A 52 17.17 -2.81 -10.14
CA ALA A 52 15.87 -3.44 -10.41
C ALA A 52 14.87 -3.18 -9.27
N ALA A 53 15.32 -3.22 -8.02
CA ALA A 53 14.48 -2.91 -6.86
C ALA A 53 14.05 -1.44 -6.82
N ILE A 54 14.92 -0.50 -7.19
CA ILE A 54 14.54 0.91 -7.32
C ILE A 54 13.44 1.07 -8.39
N CYS A 55 13.61 0.44 -9.55
CA CYS A 55 12.59 0.47 -10.60
C CYS A 55 11.25 -0.12 -10.11
N GLY A 56 11.30 -1.29 -9.46
CA GLY A 56 10.11 -1.93 -8.87
C GLY A 56 9.43 -1.06 -7.82
N ALA A 57 10.20 -0.41 -6.94
CA ALA A 57 9.68 0.50 -5.93
C ALA A 57 9.00 1.73 -6.55
N VAL A 58 9.59 2.33 -7.59
CA VAL A 58 8.98 3.45 -8.32
C VAL A 58 7.67 3.03 -8.97
N VAL A 59 7.65 1.87 -9.65
CA VAL A 59 6.43 1.35 -10.30
C VAL A 59 5.35 1.04 -9.26
N SER A 60 5.69 0.41 -8.14
CA SER A 60 4.72 0.16 -7.05
C SER A 60 4.17 1.46 -6.48
N LEU A 61 5.01 2.49 -6.30
CA LEU A 61 4.57 3.80 -5.80
C LEU A 61 3.63 4.49 -6.80
N SER A 62 3.97 4.47 -8.10
CA SER A 62 3.10 5.00 -9.16
C SER A 62 1.77 4.24 -9.23
N ALA A 63 1.78 2.91 -9.08
CA ALA A 63 0.56 2.11 -9.06
C ALA A 63 -0.34 2.51 -7.89
N ILE A 64 0.21 2.61 -6.67
CA ILE A 64 -0.53 3.09 -5.50
C ILE A 64 -1.12 4.48 -5.76
N PHE A 65 -0.33 5.40 -6.32
CA PHE A 65 -0.78 6.75 -6.62
C PHE A 65 -1.97 6.77 -7.59
N PHE A 66 -1.90 6.02 -8.69
CA PHE A 66 -3.00 5.94 -9.66
C PHE A 66 -4.21 5.15 -9.17
N THR A 67 -4.04 4.25 -8.20
CA THR A 67 -5.15 3.58 -7.53
C THR A 67 -5.86 4.51 -6.53
N ILE A 68 -5.11 5.38 -5.83
CA ILE A 68 -5.67 6.34 -4.87
C ILE A 68 -6.30 7.54 -5.57
N TYR A 69 -5.68 8.04 -6.64
CA TYR A 69 -6.22 9.14 -7.45
C TYR A 69 -7.08 8.56 -8.57
N PRO A 70 -8.42 8.53 -8.44
CA PRO A 70 -9.27 7.87 -9.41
C PRO A 70 -9.19 8.56 -10.79
N ILE A 71 -8.98 7.76 -11.84
CA ILE A 71 -8.99 8.19 -13.26
C ILE A 71 -10.43 8.41 -13.79
N ILE A 72 -11.45 8.04 -12.99
CA ILE A 72 -12.89 8.13 -13.30
C ILE A 72 -13.57 9.25 -12.51
N ASP A 73 -14.59 9.88 -13.12
CA ASP A 73 -15.41 10.95 -12.52
C ASP A 73 -16.24 10.43 -11.33
N VAL A 74 -15.69 10.55 -10.13
CA VAL A 74 -16.44 10.51 -8.87
C VAL A 74 -16.76 11.93 -8.42
N PRO A 75 -17.94 12.19 -7.80
CA PRO A 75 -18.38 13.55 -7.46
C PRO A 75 -17.39 14.35 -6.59
N SER A 76 -16.53 13.65 -5.83
CA SER A 76 -15.42 14.26 -5.10
C SER A 76 -14.22 13.28 -5.01
N PRO A 77 -13.22 13.39 -5.93
CA PRO A 77 -12.03 12.52 -5.96
C PRO A 77 -11.25 12.51 -4.63
N LEU A 78 -11.21 13.66 -3.95
CA LEU A 78 -10.56 13.81 -2.65
C LEU A 78 -11.25 13.00 -1.54
N SER A 79 -12.58 12.98 -1.48
CA SER A 79 -13.31 12.21 -0.47
C SER A 79 -13.10 10.72 -0.64
N PHE A 80 -13.00 10.25 -1.89
CA PHE A 80 -12.74 8.85 -2.19
C PHE A 80 -11.30 8.45 -1.84
N ALA A 81 -10.31 9.28 -2.21
CA ALA A 81 -8.92 9.08 -1.83
C ALA A 81 -8.74 9.03 -0.29
N VAL A 82 -9.40 9.92 0.45
CA VAL A 82 -9.38 9.95 1.91
C VAL A 82 -9.91 8.64 2.50
N LYS A 83 -11.00 8.07 1.96
CA LYS A 83 -11.53 6.77 2.42
C LYS A 83 -10.49 5.66 2.23
N ILE A 84 -9.84 5.59 1.07
CA ILE A 84 -8.80 4.58 0.78
C ILE A 84 -7.60 4.75 1.71
N ILE A 85 -7.08 5.97 1.86
CA ILE A 85 -5.95 6.27 2.74
C ILE A 85 -6.28 5.95 4.21
N ALA A 86 -7.48 6.30 4.67
CA ALA A 86 -7.91 6.03 6.04
C ALA A 86 -7.99 4.52 6.31
N VAL A 87 -8.65 3.75 5.45
CA VAL A 87 -8.77 2.29 5.59
C VAL A 87 -7.39 1.64 5.59
N THR A 88 -6.55 2.02 4.63
CA THR A 88 -5.20 1.48 4.48
C THR A 88 -4.31 1.83 5.68
N GLY A 89 -4.34 3.09 6.10
CA GLY A 89 -3.53 3.60 7.21
C GLY A 89 -3.90 2.95 8.54
N ILE A 90 -5.20 2.83 8.85
CA ILE A 90 -5.68 2.21 10.08
C ILE A 90 -5.26 0.74 10.14
N ALA A 91 -5.47 -0.02 9.07
CA ALA A 91 -5.11 -1.44 9.04
C ALA A 91 -3.59 -1.67 9.19
N ASN A 92 -2.76 -0.87 8.53
CA ASN A 92 -1.31 -0.93 8.71
C ASN A 92 -0.89 -0.55 10.14
N ALA A 93 -1.52 0.46 10.74
CA ALA A 93 -1.26 0.84 12.12
C ALA A 93 -1.59 -0.29 13.12
N ILE A 94 -2.70 -1.01 12.90
CA ILE A 94 -3.06 -2.20 13.68
C ILE A 94 -1.96 -3.27 13.54
N GLY A 95 -1.50 -3.56 12.31
CA GLY A 95 -0.41 -4.50 12.08
C GLY A 95 0.87 -4.13 12.82
N VAL A 96 1.24 -2.86 12.79
CA VAL A 96 2.41 -2.33 13.55
C VAL A 96 2.21 -2.50 15.05
N ALA A 97 1.02 -2.18 15.58
CA ALA A 97 0.73 -2.34 17.00
C ALA A 97 0.88 -3.81 17.45
N ILE A 98 0.32 -4.74 16.68
CA ILE A 98 0.45 -6.20 16.95
C ILE A 98 1.93 -6.61 16.94
N TYR A 99 2.70 -6.19 15.93
CA TYR A 99 4.12 -6.50 15.83
C TYR A 99 4.91 -5.98 17.04
N LEU A 100 4.68 -4.73 17.45
CA LEU A 100 5.37 -4.12 18.59
C LEU A 100 5.00 -4.80 19.92
N LEU A 101 3.74 -5.17 20.11
CA LEU A 101 3.28 -5.92 21.29
C LEU A 101 3.92 -7.31 21.34
N GLY A 102 3.97 -8.03 20.21
CA GLY A 102 4.64 -9.33 20.10
C GLY A 102 6.14 -9.24 20.40
N LYS A 103 6.82 -8.22 19.88
CA LYS A 103 8.25 -7.99 20.12
C LYS A 103 8.57 -7.66 21.58
N LYS A 104 7.68 -6.93 22.28
CA LYS A 104 7.81 -6.69 23.74
C LYS A 104 7.71 -8.00 24.52
N ARG A 105 6.78 -8.89 24.15
CA ARG A 105 6.59 -10.20 24.80
C ARG A 105 7.74 -11.18 24.57
N GLN A 106 8.44 -11.11 23.43
CA GLN A 106 9.63 -11.94 23.17
C GLN A 106 10.89 -11.46 23.90
N ARG A 107 10.90 -10.22 24.40
CA ARG A 107 12.05 -9.63 25.11
C ARG A 107 11.91 -9.68 26.64
N ALA A 108 10.71 -9.98 27.14
CA ALA A 108 10.42 -10.19 28.57
C ALA A 108 10.52 -11.68 28.91
#